data_AF-A0AAJ0C951-F1
#
_entry.id   AF-A0AAJ0C951-F1
#
_cell.length_a   1.000
_cell.length_b   1.000
_cell.length_c   1.000
_cell.angle_alpha   90.00
_cell.angle_beta   90.00
_cell.angle_gamma   90.00
#
_symmetry.space_group_name_H-M   'P 1'
#
loop_
_entity.id
_entity.type
_entity.pdbx_description
1 polymer ?
#
loop_
_entity_poly.entity_id
_entity_poly.type
_entity_poly.pdbx_seq_one_letter_code
_entity_poly.pdbx_strand_id
1 'polypeptide(L)'
;MSYGNPYQSNPYSQAPTTEAGYGYSEEQHEMQPYGQQEAPAPAAYTLSQNDFLARVAHARNEIESLTTDVQQIAALHQRSLGSSDGSAARQLDALVAQTQLKNTSIRDQIRSLKQDAERTTDASRGLKSTQFKSLNNDFKNKLQNYLQEEQQYKERYREQIARQYRIVNPEATEEDVREAADRDWGNEGVFQTALRTNRSGQASAVLGNVRARHNELQRIEQSIAELVNMFQDLDTLVVLQDPVVEQVEERTEQTNANMSKGTENVDRAIVSARRTRRNKWICAGIVLLIIIAIALGVGLGISLTKGKSSS
;
A
#
# COMPACT_ATOMS: atom_id res chain seq x y z
N MET A 1 -72.63 26.45 -12.25
CA MET A 1 -72.78 25.85 -10.91
C MET A 1 -71.38 25.85 -10.30
N SER A 2 -70.92 26.89 -9.57
CA SER A 2 -71.20 27.24 -8.15
C SER A 2 -71.17 25.98 -7.26
N TYR A 3 -70.33 25.84 -6.23
CA TYR A 3 -69.93 26.74 -5.14
C TYR A 3 -68.39 26.68 -4.92
N GLY A 4 -67.66 27.62 -4.30
CA GLY A 4 -67.98 28.71 -3.38
C GLY A 4 -66.92 28.73 -2.25
N ASN A 5 -66.13 29.81 -2.21
CA ASN A 5 -65.16 30.26 -1.17
C ASN A 5 -65.87 30.55 0.20
N PRO A 6 -65.31 31.15 1.30
CA PRO A 6 -64.02 31.82 1.57
C PRO A 6 -63.45 31.54 3.01
N TYR A 7 -62.31 32.09 3.48
CA TYR A 7 -62.11 33.36 4.22
C TYR A 7 -60.58 33.61 4.33
N GLN A 8 -60.01 34.70 3.78
CA GLN A 8 -59.76 36.05 4.38
C GLN A 8 -58.53 36.05 5.33
N SER A 9 -57.51 36.91 5.26
CA SER A 9 -57.47 38.36 4.97
C SER A 9 -56.03 38.90 4.70
N ASN A 10 -55.91 39.81 3.72
CA ASN A 10 -54.84 40.83 3.51
C ASN A 10 -55.24 42.13 4.29
N PRO A 11 -54.74 43.39 4.13
CA PRO A 11 -53.53 44.00 3.51
C PRO A 11 -52.94 45.22 4.31
N TYR A 12 -51.92 45.91 3.79
CA TYR A 12 -51.65 47.39 3.74
C TYR A 12 -50.21 47.54 3.21
N SER A 13 -49.83 48.01 2.01
CA SER A 13 -50.21 49.11 1.09
C SER A 13 -49.81 50.52 1.56
N GLN A 14 -48.74 51.09 0.96
CA GLN A 14 -48.73 52.31 0.12
C GLN A 14 -47.39 53.06 0.18
N ALA A 15 -46.89 53.44 -1.00
CA ALA A 15 -45.91 54.52 -1.18
C ALA A 15 -46.63 55.89 -1.18
N PRO A 16 -45.91 57.00 -0.96
CA PRO A 16 -45.85 57.97 -2.05
C PRO A 16 -44.47 58.64 -2.23
N THR A 17 -44.28 59.16 -3.45
CA THR A 17 -43.20 60.04 -3.92
C THR A 17 -43.33 61.47 -3.38
N THR A 18 -42.21 62.18 -3.16
CA THR A 18 -42.09 63.64 -3.36
C THR A 18 -40.62 64.12 -3.40
N GLU A 19 -40.39 65.15 -4.21
CA GLU A 19 -39.13 65.78 -4.65
C GLU A 19 -38.47 66.77 -3.67
N ALA A 20 -37.17 66.99 -3.92
CA ALA A 20 -36.36 68.23 -3.81
C ALA A 20 -36.07 68.89 -2.44
N GLY A 21 -34.77 69.11 -2.16
CA GLY A 21 -34.31 70.11 -1.17
C GLY A 21 -32.87 69.94 -0.68
N TYR A 22 -32.02 70.90 -1.00
CA TYR A 22 -30.60 71.10 -0.65
C TYR A 22 -30.24 71.02 0.86
N GLY A 23 -29.01 70.58 1.17
CA GLY A 23 -28.16 71.28 2.17
C GLY A 23 -27.54 70.46 3.32
N TYR A 24 -26.21 70.50 3.36
CA TYR A 24 -25.29 70.44 4.52
C TYR A 24 -25.03 69.13 5.30
N SER A 25 -23.83 68.58 5.01
CA SER A 25 -22.79 68.01 5.87
C SER A 25 -23.07 67.66 7.35
N GLU A 26 -22.82 66.40 7.70
CA GLU A 26 -22.08 66.03 8.93
C GLU A 26 -21.17 64.83 8.64
N GLU A 27 -19.87 65.02 8.87
CA GLU A 27 -18.82 64.01 8.81
C GLU A 27 -19.07 62.92 9.86
N GLN A 28 -19.52 61.73 9.42
CA GLN A 28 -19.34 60.52 10.22
C GLN A 28 -18.00 59.90 9.84
N HIS A 29 -17.00 60.14 10.67
CA HIS A 29 -15.76 59.39 10.66
C HIS A 29 -16.09 57.92 10.99
N GLU A 30 -16.25 57.08 9.95
CA GLU A 30 -16.24 55.63 10.12
C GLU A 30 -14.84 55.21 10.57
N MET A 31 -14.68 55.01 11.88
CA MET A 31 -13.52 54.36 12.45
C MET A 31 -13.43 52.95 11.89
N GLN A 32 -12.43 52.71 11.03
CA GLN A 32 -12.02 51.37 10.62
C GLN A 32 -11.77 50.53 11.87
N PRO A 33 -12.38 49.33 12.01
CA PRO A 33 -12.05 48.44 13.10
C PRO A 33 -10.64 47.91 12.86
N TYR A 34 -9.67 48.51 13.54
CA TYR A 34 -8.32 47.99 13.66
C TYR A 34 -8.38 46.63 14.36
N GLY A 35 -7.91 45.58 13.68
CA GLY A 35 -7.68 44.26 14.28
C GLY A 35 -8.66 43.16 13.85
N GLN A 36 -8.90 42.98 12.55
CA GLN A 36 -9.20 41.63 12.07
C GLN A 36 -7.90 40.84 12.08
N GLN A 37 -7.67 40.10 13.16
CA GLN A 37 -6.76 38.97 13.15
C GLN A 37 -7.26 38.04 12.06
N GLU A 38 -6.54 37.93 10.95
CA GLU A 38 -6.78 36.89 9.96
C GLU A 38 -6.84 35.56 10.73
N ALA A 39 -8.00 34.93 10.71
CA ALA A 39 -8.13 33.60 11.26
C ALA A 39 -7.04 32.74 10.61
N PRO A 40 -6.20 32.04 11.38
CA PRO A 40 -5.18 31.19 10.80
C PRO A 40 -5.87 30.28 9.79
N ALA A 41 -5.35 30.24 8.56
CA ALA A 41 -5.84 29.37 7.51
C ALA A 41 -6.12 27.99 8.12
N PRO A 42 -7.26 27.33 7.82
CA PRO A 42 -7.62 26.08 8.47
C PRO A 42 -6.44 25.12 8.33
N ALA A 43 -5.83 24.76 9.46
CA ALA A 43 -4.70 23.85 9.48
C ALA A 43 -5.08 22.64 8.64
N ALA A 44 -4.28 22.31 7.63
CA ALA A 44 -4.54 21.16 6.79
C ALA A 44 -4.74 19.96 7.73
N TYR A 45 -5.95 19.40 7.77
CA TYR A 45 -6.26 18.28 8.66
C TYR A 45 -5.41 17.07 8.24
N THR A 46 -4.24 16.93 8.85
CA THR A 46 -3.36 15.77 8.73
C THR A 46 -3.54 14.88 9.93
N LEU A 47 -3.48 13.57 9.71
CA LEU A 47 -3.58 12.56 10.75
C LEU A 47 -2.49 12.78 11.81
N SER A 48 -2.82 12.48 13.07
CA SER A 48 -1.78 12.34 14.09
C SER A 48 -0.80 11.23 13.68
N GLN A 49 0.43 11.28 14.17
CA GLN A 49 1.41 10.23 13.89
C GLN A 49 0.90 8.84 14.30
N ASN A 50 0.18 8.74 15.42
CA ASN A 50 -0.36 7.47 15.90
C ASN A 50 -1.47 6.95 14.99
N ASP A 51 -2.40 7.81 14.56
CA ASP A 51 -3.49 7.41 13.65
C ASP A 51 -2.95 7.01 12.28
N PHE A 52 -1.93 7.72 11.79
CA PHE A 52 -1.25 7.39 10.55
C PHE A 52 -0.60 5.99 10.64
N LEU A 53 0.15 5.71 11.71
CA LEU A 53 0.79 4.40 11.90
C LEU A 53 -0.22 3.28 12.09
N ALA A 54 -1.36 3.55 12.73
CA ALA A 54 -2.45 2.58 12.85
C ALA A 54 -3.03 2.21 11.47
N ARG A 55 -3.23 3.20 10.59
CA ARG A 55 -3.68 2.96 9.21
C ARG A 55 -2.65 2.19 8.38
N VAL A 56 -1.36 2.52 8.53
CA VAL A 56 -0.27 1.77 7.89
C VAL A 56 -0.27 0.30 8.36
N ALA A 57 -0.44 0.05 9.66
CA ALA A 57 -0.49 -1.30 10.21
C ALA A 57 -1.69 -2.08 9.68
N HIS A 58 -2.87 -1.45 9.59
CA HIS A 58 -4.06 -2.06 9.00
C HIS A 58 -3.82 -2.47 7.54
N ALA A 59 -3.35 -1.52 6.71
CA ALA A 59 -3.07 -1.78 5.30
C ALA A 59 -2.01 -2.89 5.11
N ARG A 60 -0.97 -2.90 5.96
CA ARG A 60 0.06 -3.95 5.93
C ARG A 60 -0.52 -5.33 6.23
N ASN A 61 -1.43 -5.44 7.20
CA ASN A 61 -2.09 -6.71 7.49
C ASN A 61 -2.96 -7.19 6.32
N GLU A 62 -3.67 -6.29 5.64
CA GLU A 62 -4.42 -6.63 4.43
C GLU A 62 -3.49 -7.10 3.31
N ILE A 63 -2.37 -6.41 3.07
CA ILE A 63 -1.35 -6.80 2.09
C ILE A 63 -0.77 -8.18 2.40
N GLU A 64 -0.47 -8.49 3.66
CA GLU A 64 0.04 -9.82 4.02
C GLU A 64 -1.00 -10.92 3.76
N SER A 65 -2.28 -10.63 4.03
CA SER A 65 -3.38 -11.57 3.78
C SER A 65 -3.55 -11.93 2.30
N LEU A 66 -3.13 -11.07 1.36
CA LEU A 66 -3.16 -11.37 -0.07
C LEU A 66 -2.33 -12.61 -0.43
N THR A 67 -1.26 -12.88 0.33
CA THR A 67 -0.45 -14.09 0.11
C THR A 67 -1.31 -15.35 0.24
N THR A 68 -2.19 -15.37 1.23
CA THR A 68 -3.12 -16.49 1.47
C THR A 68 -4.19 -16.54 0.39
N ASP A 69 -4.75 -15.40 -0.01
CA ASP A 69 -5.77 -15.33 -1.06
C ASP A 69 -5.22 -15.88 -2.39
N VAL A 70 -4.02 -15.44 -2.80
CA VAL A 70 -3.36 -15.88 -4.03
C VAL A 70 -3.08 -17.40 -4.00
N GLN A 71 -2.63 -17.94 -2.86
CA GLN A 71 -2.43 -19.38 -2.71
C GLN A 71 -3.75 -20.17 -2.84
N GLN A 72 -4.84 -19.65 -2.30
CA GLN A 72 -6.16 -20.27 -2.42
C GLN A 72 -6.69 -20.18 -3.85
N ILE A 73 -6.50 -19.05 -4.52
CA ILE A 73 -6.82 -18.86 -5.95
C ILE A 73 -6.05 -19.88 -6.80
N ALA A 74 -4.74 -20.02 -6.59
CA ALA A 74 -3.92 -21.03 -7.27
C ALA A 74 -4.44 -22.46 -7.05
N ALA A 75 -4.76 -22.82 -5.80
CA ALA A 75 -5.33 -24.14 -5.50
C ALA A 75 -6.68 -24.37 -6.21
N LEU A 76 -7.52 -23.34 -6.31
CA LEU A 76 -8.79 -23.40 -7.02
C LEU A 76 -8.62 -23.48 -8.53
N HIS A 77 -7.66 -22.77 -9.13
CA HIS A 77 -7.28 -22.96 -10.54
C HIS A 77 -6.81 -24.38 -10.81
N GLN A 78 -5.92 -24.92 -9.97
CA GLN A 78 -5.44 -26.29 -10.13
C GLN A 78 -6.57 -27.31 -10.05
N ARG A 79 -7.51 -27.11 -9.12
CA ARG A 79 -8.71 -27.96 -9.00
C ARG A 79 -9.62 -27.81 -10.21
N SER A 80 -9.89 -26.58 -10.62
CA SER A 80 -10.69 -26.28 -11.81
C SER A 80 -10.08 -26.99 -13.02
N LEU A 81 -8.76 -26.92 -13.28
CA LEU A 81 -8.10 -27.62 -14.39
C LEU A 81 -8.31 -29.14 -14.38
N GLY A 82 -8.33 -29.76 -13.18
CA GLY A 82 -8.40 -31.20 -12.99
C GLY A 82 -9.81 -31.80 -12.93
N SER A 83 -10.84 -31.00 -12.65
CA SER A 83 -12.23 -31.46 -12.56
C SER A 83 -13.15 -30.69 -13.51
N SER A 84 -14.25 -31.32 -13.92
CA SER A 84 -15.38 -30.64 -14.56
C SER A 84 -16.41 -30.14 -13.54
N ASP A 85 -16.06 -30.15 -12.25
CA ASP A 85 -16.96 -29.73 -11.18
C ASP A 85 -17.06 -28.19 -11.12
N GLY A 86 -18.24 -27.66 -11.46
CA GLY A 86 -18.53 -26.23 -11.41
C GLY A 86 -18.56 -25.62 -10.00
N SER A 87 -18.38 -26.41 -8.93
CA SER A 87 -18.20 -25.86 -7.57
C SER A 87 -16.89 -25.08 -7.43
N ALA A 88 -15.78 -25.61 -7.98
CA ALA A 88 -14.47 -24.98 -7.90
C ALA A 88 -14.42 -23.65 -8.68
N ALA A 89 -15.01 -23.63 -9.88
CA ALA A 89 -15.10 -22.41 -10.69
C ALA A 89 -15.88 -21.29 -9.99
N ARG A 90 -16.99 -21.61 -9.32
CA ARG A 90 -17.76 -20.61 -8.55
C ARG A 90 -17.01 -20.10 -7.32
N GLN A 91 -16.28 -20.97 -6.62
CA GLN A 91 -15.44 -20.57 -5.50
C GLN A 91 -14.28 -19.67 -5.96
N LEU A 92 -13.67 -20.01 -7.10
CA LEU A 92 -12.64 -19.21 -7.74
C LEU A 92 -13.15 -17.81 -8.06
N ASP A 93 -14.30 -17.69 -8.72
CA ASP A 93 -14.90 -16.39 -9.05
C ASP A 93 -15.14 -15.52 -7.82
N ALA A 94 -15.72 -16.12 -6.78
CA ALA A 94 -16.02 -15.40 -5.54
C ALA A 94 -14.73 -14.89 -4.88
N LEU A 95 -13.69 -15.72 -4.84
CA LEU A 95 -12.41 -15.36 -4.21
C LEU A 95 -11.65 -14.32 -5.04
N VAL A 96 -11.65 -14.43 -6.37
CA VAL A 96 -11.06 -13.43 -7.28
C VAL A 96 -11.76 -12.08 -7.09
N ALA A 97 -13.10 -12.06 -7.09
CA ALA A 97 -13.88 -10.83 -6.87
C ALA A 97 -13.61 -10.21 -5.49
N GLN A 98 -13.55 -11.03 -4.44
CA GLN A 98 -13.17 -10.56 -3.10
C GLN A 98 -11.76 -9.98 -3.07
N THR A 99 -10.82 -10.62 -3.75
CA THR A 99 -9.42 -10.17 -3.83
C THR A 99 -9.30 -8.86 -4.59
N GLN A 100 -10.06 -8.66 -5.68
CA GLN A 100 -10.14 -7.39 -6.42
C GLN A 100 -10.63 -6.24 -5.53
N LEU A 101 -11.67 -6.47 -4.72
CA LEU A 101 -12.18 -5.49 -3.77
C LEU A 101 -11.13 -5.13 -2.70
N LYS A 102 -10.43 -6.13 -2.17
CA LYS A 102 -9.34 -5.93 -1.20
C LYS A 102 -8.19 -5.13 -1.83
N ASN A 103 -7.77 -5.49 -3.04
CA ASN A 103 -6.73 -4.78 -3.79
C ASN A 103 -7.08 -3.30 -4.00
N THR A 104 -8.34 -3.02 -4.35
CA THR A 104 -8.86 -1.65 -4.49
C THR A 104 -8.82 -0.90 -3.16
N SER A 105 -9.28 -1.53 -2.07
CA SER A 105 -9.22 -0.96 -0.71
C SER A 105 -7.79 -0.59 -0.29
N ILE A 106 -6.84 -1.52 -0.47
CA ILE A 106 -5.43 -1.29 -0.15
C ILE A 106 -4.86 -0.13 -0.95
N ARG A 107 -5.11 -0.08 -2.28
CA ARG A 107 -4.69 1.02 -3.15
C ARG A 107 -5.21 2.37 -2.64
N ASP A 108 -6.49 2.44 -2.29
CA ASP A 108 -7.12 3.68 -1.83
C ASP A 108 -6.58 4.13 -0.47
N GLN A 109 -6.29 3.18 0.44
CA GLN A 109 -5.60 3.45 1.70
C GLN A 109 -4.19 4.01 1.46
N ILE A 110 -3.40 3.40 0.58
CA ILE A 110 -2.05 3.89 0.23
C ILE A 110 -2.12 5.30 -0.36
N ARG A 111 -3.08 5.57 -1.25
CA ARG A 111 -3.30 6.90 -1.83
C ARG A 111 -3.66 7.92 -0.75
N SER A 112 -4.53 7.57 0.20
CA SER A 112 -4.87 8.45 1.33
C SER A 112 -3.65 8.72 2.22
N LEU A 113 -2.83 7.71 2.51
CA LEU A 113 -1.59 7.87 3.27
C LEU A 113 -0.57 8.75 2.56
N LYS A 114 -0.44 8.63 1.22
CA LYS A 114 0.38 9.54 0.41
C LYS A 114 -0.10 10.98 0.56
N GLN A 115 -1.39 11.23 0.37
CA GLN A 115 -1.97 12.58 0.47
C GLN A 115 -1.77 13.18 1.87
N ASP A 116 -1.91 12.39 2.93
CA ASP A 116 -1.64 12.82 4.30
C ASP A 116 -0.16 13.20 4.49
N ALA A 117 0.75 12.36 3.99
CA ALA A 117 2.19 12.63 4.03
C ALA A 117 2.57 13.90 3.25
N GLU A 118 1.94 14.14 2.10
CA GLU A 118 2.16 15.33 1.27
C GLU A 118 1.69 16.62 1.94
N ARG A 119 0.59 16.56 2.70
CA ARG A 119 0.03 17.71 3.45
C ARG A 119 0.74 17.96 4.78
N THR A 120 1.49 16.99 5.30
CA THR A 120 2.20 17.11 6.59
C THR A 120 3.41 18.03 6.46
N THR A 121 3.46 19.12 7.23
CA THR A 121 4.56 20.10 7.23
C THR A 121 5.45 20.02 8.47
N ASP A 122 5.06 19.24 9.48
CA ASP A 122 5.83 19.06 10.71
C ASP A 122 6.94 17.99 10.61
N ALA A 123 7.65 17.76 11.71
CA ALA A 123 8.75 16.80 11.81
C ALA A 123 8.35 15.34 11.47
N SER A 124 7.07 14.99 11.50
CA SER A 124 6.57 13.65 11.16
C SER A 124 6.48 13.40 9.65
N ARG A 125 6.63 14.43 8.79
CA ARG A 125 6.58 14.30 7.32
C ARG A 125 7.52 13.22 6.79
N GLY A 126 8.77 13.19 7.26
CA GLY A 126 9.77 12.22 6.80
C GLY A 126 9.41 10.77 7.15
N LEU A 127 8.87 10.56 8.36
CA LEU A 127 8.37 9.26 8.79
C LEU A 127 7.19 8.82 7.92
N LYS A 128 6.16 9.67 7.78
CA LYS A 128 4.96 9.36 6.99
C LYS A 128 5.30 9.05 5.54
N SER A 129 6.19 9.83 4.94
CA SER A 129 6.69 9.62 3.58
C SER A 129 7.37 8.25 3.42
N THR A 130 8.26 7.90 4.35
CA THR A 130 8.95 6.61 4.33
C THR A 130 7.98 5.43 4.48
N GLN A 131 7.01 5.55 5.39
CA GLN A 131 6.05 4.49 5.67
C GLN A 131 5.12 4.21 4.49
N PHE A 132 4.53 5.23 3.85
CA PHE A 132 3.66 4.98 2.70
C PHE A 132 4.46 4.44 1.51
N LYS A 133 5.70 4.91 1.28
CA LYS A 133 6.58 4.38 0.21
C LYS A 133 6.89 2.90 0.44
N SER A 134 7.23 2.52 1.66
CA SER A 134 7.45 1.12 2.03
C SER A 134 6.20 0.30 1.75
N LEU A 135 5.04 0.76 2.21
CA LEU A 135 3.76 0.09 2.02
C LEU A 135 3.40 -0.06 0.53
N ASN A 136 3.64 0.97 -0.27
CA ASN A 136 3.44 0.95 -1.72
C ASN A 136 4.32 -0.12 -2.41
N ASN A 137 5.59 -0.20 -2.02
CA ASN A 137 6.52 -1.19 -2.56
C ASN A 137 6.12 -2.62 -2.12
N ASP A 138 5.74 -2.82 -0.86
CA ASP A 138 5.27 -4.11 -0.35
C ASP A 138 4.04 -4.59 -1.14
N PHE A 139 3.06 -3.70 -1.36
CA PHE A 139 1.87 -4.03 -2.14
C PHE A 139 2.20 -4.37 -3.60
N LYS A 140 3.05 -3.56 -4.26
CA LYS A 140 3.51 -3.84 -5.63
C LYS A 140 4.17 -5.22 -5.75
N ASN A 141 5.00 -5.59 -4.77
CA ASN A 141 5.64 -6.91 -4.74
C ASN A 141 4.59 -8.04 -4.66
N LYS A 142 3.55 -7.88 -3.82
CA LYS A 142 2.46 -8.88 -3.75
C LYS A 142 1.66 -8.95 -5.06
N LEU A 143 1.34 -7.82 -5.68
CA LEU A 143 0.64 -7.78 -6.98
C LEU A 143 1.47 -8.42 -8.09
N GLN A 144 2.80 -8.21 -8.10
CA GLN A 144 3.69 -8.83 -9.07
C GLN A 144 3.72 -10.36 -8.93
N ASN A 145 3.77 -10.87 -7.70
CA ASN A 145 3.67 -12.31 -7.45
C ASN A 145 2.32 -12.86 -7.91
N TYR A 146 1.22 -12.13 -7.64
CA TYR A 146 -0.10 -12.54 -8.09
C TYR A 146 -0.20 -12.56 -9.62
N LEU A 147 0.29 -11.52 -10.29
CA LEU A 147 0.35 -11.45 -11.75
C LEU A 147 1.14 -12.63 -12.35
N GLN A 148 2.26 -13.00 -11.73
CA GLN A 148 3.04 -14.15 -12.17
C GLN A 148 2.26 -15.47 -12.06
N GLU A 149 1.50 -15.65 -10.98
CA GLU A 149 0.65 -16.84 -10.78
C GLU A 149 -0.47 -16.92 -11.83
N GLU A 150 -1.18 -15.80 -12.07
CA GLU A 150 -2.22 -15.71 -13.10
C GLU A 150 -1.66 -16.01 -14.50
N GLN A 151 -0.49 -15.45 -14.84
CA GLN A 151 0.19 -15.72 -16.11
C GLN A 151 0.59 -17.20 -16.25
N GLN A 152 1.02 -17.86 -15.17
CA GLN A 152 1.31 -19.29 -15.19
C GLN A 152 0.04 -20.10 -15.46
N TYR A 153 -1.08 -19.77 -14.82
CA TYR A 153 -2.33 -20.46 -15.06
C TYR A 153 -2.90 -20.19 -16.44
N LYS A 154 -2.77 -18.96 -16.97
CA LYS A 154 -3.12 -18.61 -18.35
C LYS A 154 -2.54 -19.62 -19.33
N GLU A 155 -1.23 -19.87 -19.24
CA GLU A 155 -0.54 -20.83 -20.11
C GLU A 155 -1.06 -22.27 -19.90
N ARG A 156 -1.30 -22.68 -18.65
CA ARG A 156 -1.86 -24.02 -18.36
C ARG A 156 -3.25 -24.23 -18.95
N TYR A 157 -4.11 -23.19 -18.93
CA TYR A 157 -5.43 -23.27 -19.55
C TYR A 157 -5.33 -23.35 -21.08
N ARG A 158 -4.47 -22.53 -21.70
CA ARG A 158 -4.18 -22.60 -23.15
C ARG A 158 -3.72 -24.00 -23.55
N GLU A 159 -2.79 -24.58 -22.80
CA GLU A 159 -2.33 -25.95 -23.03
C GLU A 159 -3.44 -26.99 -22.88
N GLN A 160 -4.33 -26.85 -21.89
CA GLN A 160 -5.46 -27.78 -21.74
C GLN A 160 -6.43 -27.68 -22.92
N ILE A 161 -6.74 -26.48 -23.38
CA ILE A 161 -7.57 -26.25 -24.56
C ILE A 161 -6.93 -26.93 -25.77
N ALA A 162 -5.62 -26.70 -25.98
CA ALA A 162 -4.86 -27.32 -27.06
C ALA A 162 -4.90 -28.86 -27.01
N ARG A 163 -4.70 -29.46 -25.82
CA ARG A 163 -4.75 -30.91 -25.63
C ARG A 163 -6.14 -31.47 -25.96
N GLN A 164 -7.20 -30.84 -25.47
CA GLN A 164 -8.58 -31.28 -25.70
C GLN A 164 -8.99 -31.11 -27.16
N TYR A 165 -8.56 -30.02 -27.81
CA TYR A 165 -8.80 -29.81 -29.23
C TYR A 165 -8.19 -30.91 -30.10
N ARG A 166 -6.96 -31.36 -29.80
CA ARG A 166 -6.30 -32.48 -30.51
C ARG A 166 -7.02 -33.81 -30.34
N ILE A 167 -7.72 -34.05 -29.23
CA ILE A 167 -8.51 -35.28 -29.04
C ILE A 167 -9.65 -35.36 -30.06
N VAL A 168 -10.25 -34.22 -30.41
CA VAL A 168 -11.35 -34.14 -31.38
C VAL A 168 -10.81 -34.01 -32.81
N ASN A 169 -9.65 -33.38 -32.99
CA ASN A 169 -9.00 -33.15 -34.27
C ASN A 169 -7.56 -33.68 -34.25
N PRO A 170 -7.35 -35.01 -34.38
CA PRO A 170 -6.02 -35.61 -34.27
C PRO A 170 -5.06 -35.19 -35.39
N GLU A 171 -5.60 -34.82 -36.56
CA GLU A 171 -4.82 -34.35 -37.72
C GLU A 171 -4.58 -32.83 -37.72
N ALA A 172 -4.96 -32.11 -36.66
CA ALA A 172 -4.77 -30.66 -36.57
C ALA A 172 -3.28 -30.29 -36.54
N THR A 173 -2.89 -29.27 -37.31
CA THR A 173 -1.53 -28.74 -37.26
C THR A 173 -1.29 -27.94 -35.97
N GLU A 174 -0.03 -27.70 -35.62
CA GLU A 174 0.29 -26.86 -34.45
C GLU A 174 -0.29 -25.44 -34.56
N GLU A 175 -0.42 -24.91 -35.77
CA GLU A 175 -1.04 -23.61 -36.00
C GLU A 175 -2.55 -23.67 -35.75
N ASP A 176 -3.23 -24.70 -36.24
CA ASP A 176 -4.67 -24.91 -35.98
C ASP A 176 -4.96 -25.05 -34.48
N VAL A 177 -4.05 -25.68 -33.73
CA VAL A 177 -4.18 -25.87 -32.28
C VAL A 177 -3.95 -24.57 -31.51
N ARG A 178 -3.01 -23.74 -31.95
CA ARG A 178 -2.78 -22.40 -31.39
C ARG A 178 -3.96 -21.48 -31.66
N GLU A 179 -4.41 -21.44 -32.90
CA GLU A 179 -5.60 -20.68 -33.28
C GLU A 179 -6.81 -21.16 -32.47
N ALA A 180 -6.96 -22.47 -32.28
CA ALA A 180 -7.98 -23.01 -31.39
C ALA A 180 -7.84 -22.51 -29.95
N ALA A 181 -6.65 -22.37 -29.37
CA ALA A 181 -6.49 -21.79 -28.03
C ALA A 181 -6.83 -20.28 -27.96
N ASP A 182 -6.77 -19.58 -29.10
CA ASP A 182 -7.07 -18.14 -29.21
C ASP A 182 -8.51 -17.84 -29.68
N ARG A 183 -9.23 -18.84 -30.20
CA ARG A 183 -10.62 -18.71 -30.66
C ARG A 183 -11.56 -18.39 -29.52
N ASP A 184 -12.56 -17.56 -29.80
CA ASP A 184 -13.64 -17.30 -28.84
C ASP A 184 -14.64 -18.47 -28.78
N TRP A 185 -14.33 -19.49 -27.99
CA TRP A 185 -15.24 -20.63 -27.76
C TRP A 185 -16.51 -20.25 -26.98
N GLY A 186 -16.55 -19.04 -26.40
CA GLY A 186 -17.75 -18.48 -25.81
C GLY A 186 -18.83 -18.19 -26.86
N ASN A 187 -18.42 -17.93 -28.11
CA ASN A 187 -19.31 -17.68 -29.23
C ASN A 187 -20.06 -18.96 -29.65
N GLU A 188 -21.38 -18.91 -29.50
CA GLU A 188 -22.25 -20.06 -29.83
C GLU A 188 -22.14 -20.48 -31.30
N GLY A 189 -21.94 -19.54 -32.24
CA GLY A 189 -21.76 -19.85 -33.66
C GLY A 189 -20.47 -20.63 -33.94
N VAL A 190 -19.37 -20.27 -33.28
CA VAL A 190 -18.07 -20.97 -33.39
C VAL A 190 -18.20 -22.39 -32.81
N PHE A 191 -18.81 -22.51 -31.64
CA PHE A 191 -19.04 -23.79 -30.97
C PHE A 191 -19.93 -24.74 -31.78
N GLN A 192 -21.06 -24.24 -32.29
CA GLN A 192 -21.98 -25.03 -33.13
C GLN A 192 -21.35 -25.45 -34.45
N THR A 193 -20.49 -24.60 -35.03
CA THR A 193 -19.73 -24.96 -36.24
C THR A 193 -18.75 -26.10 -35.96
N ALA A 194 -18.02 -26.04 -34.85
CA ALA A 194 -17.11 -27.12 -34.46
C ALA A 194 -17.85 -28.45 -34.19
N LEU A 195 -19.01 -28.41 -33.54
CA LEU A 195 -19.87 -29.59 -33.33
C LEU A 195 -20.42 -30.18 -34.63
N ARG A 196 -20.77 -29.34 -35.61
CA ARG A 196 -21.27 -29.80 -36.91
C ARG A 196 -20.22 -30.56 -37.70
N THR A 197 -18.96 -30.12 -37.61
CA THR A 197 -17.82 -30.78 -38.26
C THR A 197 -17.45 -32.09 -37.56
N ASN A 198 -17.67 -32.18 -36.23
CA ASN A 198 -17.37 -33.36 -35.43
C ASN A 198 -18.61 -33.86 -34.67
N ARG A 199 -19.45 -34.65 -35.35
CA ARG A 199 -20.78 -35.09 -34.86
C ARG A 199 -20.77 -36.23 -33.82
N SER A 200 -19.61 -36.66 -33.31
CA SER A 200 -19.57 -37.74 -32.32
C SER A 200 -19.99 -37.25 -30.93
N GLY A 201 -20.65 -38.11 -30.14
CA GLY A 201 -21.01 -37.78 -28.76
C GLY A 201 -19.77 -37.49 -27.89
N GLN A 202 -18.64 -38.13 -28.19
CA GLN A 202 -17.35 -37.86 -27.57
C GLN A 202 -16.83 -36.45 -27.93
N ALA A 203 -16.96 -36.02 -29.18
CA ALA A 203 -16.56 -34.67 -29.59
C ALA A 203 -17.38 -33.59 -28.89
N SER A 204 -18.67 -33.82 -28.67
CA SER A 204 -19.54 -32.86 -27.98
C SER A 204 -19.12 -32.62 -26.52
N ALA A 205 -18.76 -33.68 -25.79
CA ALA A 205 -18.28 -33.57 -24.41
C ALA A 205 -16.91 -32.86 -24.34
N VAL A 206 -15.99 -33.19 -25.25
CA VAL A 206 -14.65 -32.58 -25.28
C VAL A 206 -14.71 -31.11 -25.67
N LEU A 207 -15.51 -30.74 -26.67
CA LEU A 207 -15.72 -29.35 -27.04
C LEU A 207 -16.39 -28.54 -25.91
N GLY A 208 -17.33 -29.16 -25.17
CA GLY A 208 -17.91 -28.53 -23.97
C GLY A 208 -16.85 -28.19 -22.91
N ASN A 209 -15.89 -29.09 -22.70
CA ASN A 209 -14.77 -28.83 -21.79
C ASN A 209 -13.83 -27.74 -22.34
N VAL A 210 -13.57 -27.70 -23.65
CA VAL A 210 -12.81 -26.62 -24.29
C VAL A 210 -13.48 -25.26 -24.01
N ARG A 211 -14.80 -25.17 -24.20
CA ARG A 211 -15.56 -23.95 -23.89
C ARG A 211 -15.47 -23.56 -22.42
N ALA A 212 -15.56 -24.51 -21.49
CA ALA A 212 -15.41 -24.24 -20.07
C ALA A 212 -14.02 -23.66 -19.74
N ARG A 213 -12.96 -24.26 -20.29
CA ARG A 213 -11.58 -23.78 -20.10
C ARG A 213 -11.33 -22.42 -20.74
N HIS A 214 -11.97 -22.15 -21.87
CA HIS A 214 -11.91 -20.85 -22.53
C HIS A 214 -12.54 -19.75 -21.68
N ASN A 215 -13.70 -20.00 -21.08
CA ASN A 215 -14.33 -19.04 -20.17
C ASN A 215 -13.44 -18.76 -18.95
N GLU A 216 -12.73 -19.77 -18.43
CA GLU A 216 -11.76 -19.59 -17.34
C GLU A 216 -10.53 -18.81 -17.79
N LEU A 217 -10.04 -19.04 -19.02
CA LEU A 217 -8.94 -18.27 -19.62
C LEU A 217 -9.31 -16.79 -19.74
N GLN A 218 -10.52 -16.46 -20.20
CA GLN A 218 -11.00 -15.07 -20.29
C GLN A 218 -11.01 -14.37 -18.93
N ARG A 219 -11.39 -15.09 -17.86
CA ARG A 219 -11.39 -14.54 -16.49
C ARG A 219 -9.97 -14.22 -16.02
N ILE A 220 -9.02 -15.10 -16.29
CA ILE A 220 -7.60 -14.85 -16.00
C ILE A 220 -7.09 -13.63 -16.77
N GLU A 221 -7.43 -13.51 -18.04
CA GLU A 221 -7.03 -12.34 -18.84
C GLU A 221 -7.59 -11.03 -18.29
N GLN A 222 -8.83 -11.06 -17.78
CA GLN A 222 -9.41 -9.92 -17.07
C GLN A 222 -8.64 -9.61 -15.77
N SER A 223 -8.37 -10.62 -14.93
CA SER A 223 -7.58 -10.46 -13.70
C SER A 223 -6.20 -9.86 -13.99
N ILE A 224 -5.50 -10.35 -15.02
CA ILE A 224 -4.20 -9.81 -15.45
C ILE A 224 -4.30 -8.35 -15.84
N ALA A 225 -5.29 -7.97 -16.65
CA ALA A 225 -5.47 -6.58 -17.08
C ALA A 225 -5.70 -5.65 -15.89
N GLU A 226 -6.52 -6.08 -14.92
CA GLU A 226 -6.78 -5.32 -13.69
C GLU A 226 -5.53 -5.19 -12.81
N LEU A 227 -4.76 -6.26 -12.63
CA LEU A 227 -3.49 -6.23 -11.88
C LEU A 227 -2.48 -5.28 -12.52
N VAL A 228 -2.37 -5.30 -13.85
CA VAL A 228 -1.47 -4.41 -14.59
C VAL A 228 -1.90 -2.95 -14.44
N ASN A 229 -3.20 -2.65 -14.56
CA ASN A 229 -3.72 -1.30 -14.34
C ASN A 229 -3.42 -0.81 -12.92
N MET A 230 -3.60 -1.69 -11.93
CA MET A 230 -3.30 -1.35 -10.54
C MET A 230 -1.81 -1.09 -10.30
N PHE A 231 -0.94 -1.86 -10.96
CA PHE A 231 0.50 -1.64 -10.87
C PHE A 231 0.89 -0.27 -11.42
N GLN A 232 0.32 0.13 -12.56
CA GLN A 232 0.52 1.46 -13.15
C GLN A 232 0.02 2.57 -12.23
N ASP A 233 -1.16 2.41 -11.62
CA ASP A 233 -1.69 3.36 -10.63
C ASP A 233 -0.71 3.57 -9.47
N LEU A 234 -0.12 2.50 -8.94
CA LEU A 234 0.84 2.57 -7.82
C LEU A 234 2.19 3.19 -8.23
N ASP A 235 2.61 3.04 -9.48
CA ASP A 235 3.81 3.70 -10.02
C ASP A 235 3.66 5.22 -10.02
N THR A 236 2.46 5.74 -10.30
CA THR A 236 2.20 7.19 -10.24
C THR A 236 2.36 7.78 -8.83
N LEU A 237 2.26 6.96 -7.78
CA LEU A 237 2.35 7.41 -6.39
C LEU A 237 3.79 7.70 -5.94
N VAL A 238 4.80 7.21 -6.67
CA VAL A 238 6.22 7.33 -6.29
C VAL A 238 6.78 8.74 -6.58
N VAL A 239 6.14 9.50 -7.46
CA VAL A 239 6.51 10.89 -7.76
C VAL A 239 5.97 11.80 -6.66
N LEU A 240 6.78 12.02 -5.64
CA LEU A 240 6.58 13.12 -4.70
C LEU A 240 7.25 14.37 -5.25
N GLN A 241 6.48 15.45 -5.42
CA GLN A 241 7.07 16.78 -5.50
C GLN A 241 7.54 17.14 -4.09
N ASP A 242 8.85 17.39 -3.95
CA ASP A 242 9.32 18.07 -2.75
C ASP A 242 8.62 19.43 -2.70
N PRO A 243 8.00 19.82 -1.58
CA PRO A 243 7.43 21.15 -1.46
C PRO A 243 8.58 22.13 -1.66
N VAL A 244 8.36 23.18 -2.46
CA VAL A 244 9.25 24.33 -2.48
C VAL A 244 9.26 24.85 -1.04
N VAL A 245 10.32 24.51 -0.30
CA VAL A 245 10.51 25.01 1.05
C VAL A 245 10.89 26.47 0.89
N GLU A 246 9.89 27.33 0.78
CA GLU A 246 10.07 28.74 1.08
C GLU A 246 10.34 28.78 2.59
N GLN A 247 11.62 28.85 2.93
CA GLN A 247 12.08 28.99 4.31
C GLN A 247 11.50 30.30 4.84
N VAL A 248 10.37 30.22 5.53
CA VAL A 248 9.96 31.30 6.44
C VAL A 248 10.91 31.21 7.62
N GLU A 249 12.08 31.82 7.45
CA GLU A 249 13.04 32.17 8.49
C GLU A 249 12.40 33.28 9.34
N GLU A 250 11.36 32.95 10.11
CA GLU A 250 10.89 33.86 11.16
C GLU A 250 10.43 33.05 12.38
N ARG A 251 11.19 33.23 13.46
CA ARG A 251 10.85 32.92 14.87
C ARG A 251 11.17 31.53 15.40
N THR A 252 12.46 31.16 15.35
CA THR A 252 13.08 30.17 16.26
C THR A 252 13.92 30.82 17.38
N GLU A 253 13.76 32.12 17.65
CA GLU A 253 14.42 32.77 18.80
C GLU A 253 13.66 32.67 20.13
N GLN A 254 12.46 32.06 20.17
CA GLN A 254 11.65 31.97 21.40
C GLN A 254 11.30 30.54 21.87
N THR A 255 12.04 29.52 21.46
CA THR A 255 11.87 28.15 22.01
C THR A 255 13.09 27.61 22.76
N ASN A 256 14.08 28.46 23.05
CA ASN A 256 15.25 28.10 23.88
C ASN A 256 15.21 28.65 25.32
N ALA A 257 14.06 29.13 25.81
CA ALA A 257 13.95 29.68 27.17
C ALA A 257 13.25 28.77 28.21
N ASN A 258 12.59 27.68 27.81
CA ASN A 258 11.73 26.89 28.71
C ASN A 258 11.99 25.38 28.72
N MET A 259 13.27 24.94 28.65
CA MET A 259 13.62 23.53 28.89
C MET A 259 14.98 23.38 29.59
N SER A 260 15.19 24.10 30.70
CA SER A 260 16.36 23.87 31.57
C SER A 260 16.05 23.95 33.08
N LYS A 261 14.80 23.70 33.49
CA LYS A 261 14.45 23.45 34.91
C LYS A 261 13.28 22.46 35.00
N GLY A 262 13.60 21.25 35.47
CA GLY A 262 12.69 20.11 35.63
C GLY A 262 13.17 18.96 34.74
N THR A 263 13.84 17.92 35.20
CA THR A 263 13.74 17.25 36.51
C THR A 263 15.02 16.46 36.77
N GLU A 264 15.66 16.80 37.87
CA GLU A 264 16.58 15.96 38.63
C GLU A 264 15.80 14.77 39.20
N ASN A 265 16.41 13.57 39.10
CA ASN A 265 16.04 12.30 39.75
C ASN A 265 14.94 11.44 39.10
N VAL A 266 15.36 10.41 38.37
CA VAL A 266 15.29 8.95 38.68
C VAL A 266 15.79 8.24 37.41
N ASP A 267 17.10 8.07 37.25
CA ASP A 267 17.90 6.91 37.68
C ASP A 267 17.58 5.60 36.92
N ARG A 268 18.57 5.19 36.11
CA ARG A 268 18.95 3.83 35.67
C ARG A 268 17.88 2.86 35.15
N ALA A 269 17.79 2.80 33.82
CA ALA A 269 17.75 1.57 33.02
C ALA A 269 17.73 2.03 31.55
N ILE A 270 18.77 1.98 30.71
CA ILE A 270 19.49 0.82 30.22
C ILE A 270 20.80 1.38 29.58
N VAL A 271 21.87 1.47 30.37
CA VAL A 271 23.27 1.57 29.85
C VAL A 271 24.04 0.33 30.35
N SER A 272 23.42 -0.84 30.15
CA SER A 272 23.90 -2.14 30.65
C SER A 272 24.26 -3.13 29.53
N ALA A 273 24.79 -2.65 28.40
CA ALA A 273 25.30 -3.56 27.36
C ALA A 273 26.65 -3.16 26.73
N ARG A 274 27.11 -1.90 26.87
CA ARG A 274 28.40 -1.46 26.32
C ARG A 274 29.53 -1.28 27.34
N ARG A 275 29.25 -1.25 28.64
CA ARG A 275 30.28 -1.03 29.68
C ARG A 275 31.04 -2.30 30.09
N THR A 276 30.44 -3.48 29.94
CA THR A 276 31.05 -4.76 30.34
C THR A 276 32.18 -5.21 29.41
N ARG A 277 32.21 -4.74 28.15
CA ARG A 277 33.30 -5.10 27.22
C ARG A 277 34.58 -4.32 27.49
N ARG A 278 34.50 -3.02 27.85
CA ARG A 278 35.70 -2.20 28.14
C ARG A 278 36.43 -2.65 29.41
N ASN A 279 35.72 -3.09 30.44
CA ASN A 279 36.34 -3.52 31.70
C ASN A 279 37.11 -4.85 31.57
N LYS A 280 36.70 -5.74 30.64
CA LYS A 280 37.45 -6.99 30.36
C LYS A 280 38.85 -6.72 29.79
N TRP A 281 38.97 -5.73 28.90
CA TRP A 281 40.26 -5.34 28.31
C TRP A 281 41.18 -4.63 29.31
N ILE A 282 40.62 -3.84 30.22
CA ILE A 282 41.39 -3.18 31.29
C ILE A 282 41.92 -4.22 32.28
N CYS A 283 41.10 -5.19 32.72
CA CYS A 283 41.59 -6.28 33.57
C CYS A 283 42.63 -7.15 32.86
N ALA A 284 42.45 -7.47 31.58
CA ALA A 284 43.44 -8.22 30.80
C ALA A 284 44.78 -7.48 30.71
N GLY A 285 44.77 -6.15 30.53
CA GLY A 285 45.98 -5.33 30.51
C GLY A 285 46.71 -5.30 31.86
N ILE A 286 45.99 -5.22 32.97
CA ILE A 286 46.58 -5.23 34.32
C ILE A 286 47.23 -6.60 34.61
N VAL A 287 46.56 -7.71 34.26
CA VAL A 287 47.12 -9.06 34.45
C VAL A 287 48.38 -9.25 33.61
N LEU A 288 48.41 -8.77 32.37
CA LEU A 288 49.61 -8.82 31.51
C LEU A 288 50.80 -8.07 32.15
N LEU A 289 50.55 -6.88 32.71
CA LEU A 289 51.59 -6.10 33.39
C LEU A 289 52.17 -6.82 34.62
N ILE A 290 51.33 -7.48 35.41
CA ILE A 290 51.77 -8.25 36.57
C ILE A 290 52.66 -9.42 36.14
N ILE A 291 52.30 -10.13 35.05
CA ILE A 291 53.11 -11.23 34.51
C ILE A 291 54.49 -10.73 34.05
N ILE A 292 54.54 -9.58 33.38
CA ILE A 292 55.81 -8.98 32.94
C ILE A 292 56.68 -8.60 34.15
N ALA A 293 56.09 -8.01 35.20
CA ALA A 293 56.82 -7.65 36.42
C ALA A 293 57.41 -8.88 37.12
N ILE A 294 56.65 -9.98 37.20
CA ILE A 294 57.13 -11.24 37.78
C ILE A 294 58.25 -11.84 36.90
N ALA A 295 58.10 -11.84 35.58
CA ALA A 295 59.11 -12.35 34.66
C ALA A 295 60.43 -11.57 34.76
N LEU A 296 60.37 -10.24 34.89
CA LEU A 296 61.56 -9.41 35.10
C LEU A 296 62.18 -9.65 36.48
N GLY A 297 61.38 -9.78 37.53
CA GLY A 297 61.87 -10.08 38.88
C GLY A 297 62.57 -11.44 38.97
N VAL A 298 61.97 -12.49 38.38
CA VAL A 298 62.57 -13.82 38.33
C VAL A 298 63.78 -13.86 37.41
N GLY A 299 63.72 -13.19 36.25
CA GLY A 299 64.84 -13.08 35.31
C GLY A 299 66.08 -12.41 35.93
N LEU A 300 65.88 -11.32 36.68
CA LEU A 300 66.95 -10.64 37.42
C LEU A 300 67.45 -11.47 38.62
N GLY A 301 66.55 -12.19 39.31
CA GLY A 301 66.92 -13.10 40.40
C GLY A 301 67.80 -14.28 39.95
N ILE A 302 67.51 -14.86 38.78
CA ILE A 302 68.28 -15.98 38.23
C ILE A 302 69.63 -15.51 37.66
N SER A 303 69.70 -14.31 37.08
CA SER A 303 70.95 -13.74 36.56
C SER A 303 71.91 -13.28 37.68
N LEU A 304 71.40 -12.82 38.82
CA LEU A 304 72.22 -12.52 40.00
C LEU A 304 72.69 -13.78 40.74
N THR A 305 71.95 -14.89 40.68
CA THR A 305 72.36 -16.16 41.30
C THR A 305 73.35 -16.97 40.44
N LYS A 306 73.25 -16.92 39.10
CA LYS A 306 74.27 -17.51 38.20
C LYS A 306 75.65 -16.83 38.30
N GLY A 307 75.71 -15.55 38.71
CA GLY A 307 76.97 -14.83 38.95
C GLY A 307 77.72 -15.26 40.21
N LYS A 308 77.10 -16.01 41.13
CA LYS A 308 77.68 -16.37 42.43
C LYS A 308 78.18 -17.83 42.52
N SER A 309 77.95 -18.66 41.50
CA SER A 309 78.39 -20.07 41.46
C SER A 309 79.53 -20.34 40.47
N SER A 310 80.18 -19.29 39.94
CA SER A 310 81.39 -19.39 39.14
C SER A 310 82.47 -18.50 39.73
N SER A 311 82.89 -18.79 40.96
CA SER A 311 84.20 -18.44 41.48
C SER A 311 84.58 -19.40 42.60
#